data_AF-A0A4P0XGS4-F1
#
_entry.id   AF-A0A4P0XGS4-F1
#
_cell.length_a   1.000
_cell.length_b   1.000
_cell.length_c   1.000
_cell.angle_alpha   90.00
_cell.angle_beta   90.00
_cell.angle_gamma   90.00
#
_symmetry.space_group_name_H-M   'P 1'
#
loop_
_entity.id
_entity.type
_entity.pdbx_description
1 polymer ?
#
loop_
_entity_poly.entity_id
_entity_poly.type
_entity_poly.pdbx_seq_one_letter_code
_entity_poly.pdbx_strand_id
1 'polypeptide(L)'
;MASVSISCPSCSATDGVVRNGKSTAGHQRYLCSHCRKTWQLQFTYTASQPGTHQKIIDMAMNGVGCRATAPHYGRWPQHDFTSLKKLRPQSVTSRIQPGSDVIVCAEMDEQWGYVGAKSRQRWLFYAYDRLRKTVCARIR
;
A
#
# COMPACT_ATOMS: atom_id res chain seq x y z
N MET A 1 26.97 -19.47 24.98
CA MET A 1 25.51 -19.27 24.79
C MET A 1 25.31 -18.02 23.96
N ALA A 2 24.83 -18.14 22.72
CA ALA A 2 24.49 -16.98 21.91
C ALA A 2 23.12 -16.43 22.36
N SER A 3 23.11 -15.33 23.09
CA SER A 3 21.87 -14.60 23.38
C SER A 3 21.52 -13.75 22.17
N VAL A 4 20.42 -14.08 21.50
CA VAL A 4 19.84 -13.21 20.47
C VAL A 4 19.24 -12.00 21.19
N SER A 5 19.79 -10.80 20.96
CA SER A 5 19.23 -9.55 21.47
C SER A 5 17.97 -9.21 20.69
N ILE A 6 16.81 -9.35 21.33
CA ILE A 6 15.51 -9.02 20.73
C ILE A 6 15.16 -7.59 21.10
N SER A 7 15.04 -6.72 20.11
CA SER A 7 14.61 -5.32 20.29
C SER A 7 13.12 -5.16 20.00
N CYS A 8 12.49 -4.21 20.67
CA CYS A 8 11.12 -3.81 20.38
C CYS A 8 11.07 -3.04 19.04
N PRO A 9 10.25 -3.46 18.05
CA PRO A 9 10.15 -2.76 16.77
C PRO A 9 9.54 -1.35 16.85
N SER A 10 8.90 -1.00 17.98
CA SER A 10 8.20 0.27 18.13
C SER A 10 9.00 1.34 18.87
N CYS A 11 9.88 0.96 19.80
CA CYS A 11 10.67 1.91 20.59
C CYS A 11 12.16 1.57 20.63
N SER A 12 12.59 0.55 19.90
CA SER A 12 13.98 0.08 19.80
C SER A 12 14.63 -0.39 21.11
N ALA A 13 13.92 -0.36 22.23
CA ALA A 13 14.40 -0.87 23.51
C ALA A 13 14.67 -2.38 23.43
N THR A 14 15.84 -2.79 23.87
CA THR A 14 16.24 -4.20 24.07
C THR A 14 16.00 -4.66 25.51
N ASP A 15 16.12 -3.74 26.47
CA ASP A 15 15.75 -3.98 27.85
C ASP A 15 14.23 -4.06 28.01
N GLY A 16 13.77 -4.89 28.96
CA GLY A 16 12.35 -5.03 29.26
C GLY A 16 11.53 -5.78 28.19
N VAL A 17 12.16 -6.50 27.27
CA VAL A 17 11.48 -7.41 26.33
C VAL A 17 11.23 -8.76 26.99
N VAL A 18 9.95 -9.11 27.18
CA VAL A 18 9.54 -10.36 27.85
C VAL A 18 8.74 -11.26 26.91
N ARG A 19 8.79 -12.57 27.17
CA ARG A 19 7.95 -13.56 26.46
C ARG A 19 6.50 -13.43 26.94
N ASN A 20 5.56 -13.32 26.00
CA ASN A 20 4.13 -13.12 26.27
C ASN A 20 3.28 -14.25 25.67
N GLY A 21 3.59 -15.49 26.08
CA GLY A 21 2.94 -16.68 25.55
C GLY A 21 3.22 -16.93 24.07
N LYS A 22 2.39 -17.78 23.45
CA LYS A 22 2.48 -18.15 22.03
C LYS A 22 1.21 -17.75 21.30
N SER A 23 1.31 -17.53 19.99
CA SER A 23 0.12 -17.37 19.14
C SER A 23 -0.60 -18.70 18.95
N THR A 24 -1.82 -18.68 18.39
CA THR A 24 -2.57 -19.89 18.05
C THR A 24 -1.79 -20.83 17.13
N ALA A 25 -0.92 -20.28 16.29
CA ALA A 25 -0.04 -21.04 15.41
C ALA A 25 1.25 -21.55 16.10
N GLY A 26 1.41 -21.33 17.40
CA GLY A 26 2.57 -21.77 18.20
C GLY A 26 3.76 -20.81 18.20
N HIS A 27 3.73 -19.71 17.45
CA HIS A 27 4.85 -18.75 17.38
C HIS A 27 4.99 -17.95 18.67
N GLN A 28 6.23 -17.72 19.11
CA GLN A 28 6.52 -16.94 20.31
C GLN A 28 6.08 -15.48 20.15
N ARG A 29 5.33 -14.97 21.13
CA ARG A 29 4.97 -13.55 21.24
C ARG A 29 5.89 -12.87 22.26
N TYR A 30 6.18 -11.61 22.01
CA TYR A 30 6.97 -10.75 22.88
C TYR A 30 6.12 -9.54 23.30
N LEU A 31 6.40 -9.01 24.49
CA LEU A 31 5.84 -7.78 25.04
C LEU A 31 7.00 -6.88 25.46
N CYS A 32 6.88 -5.59 25.17
CA CYS A 32 7.82 -4.58 25.65
C CYS A 32 7.23 -3.92 26.90
N SER A 33 7.98 -3.90 27.99
CA SER A 33 7.58 -3.22 29.23
C SER A 33 7.41 -1.70 29.03
N HIS A 34 8.29 -1.07 28.25
CA HIS A 34 8.31 0.38 28.05
C HIS A 34 7.10 0.90 27.27
N CYS A 35 6.76 0.28 26.13
CA CYS A 35 5.67 0.75 25.26
C CYS A 35 4.40 -0.12 25.32
N ARG A 36 4.43 -1.22 26.10
CA ARG A 36 3.32 -2.17 26.29
C ARG A 36 2.79 -2.82 25.01
N LYS A 37 3.51 -2.69 23.89
CA LYS A 37 3.15 -3.32 22.61
C LYS A 37 3.62 -4.77 22.54
N THR A 38 2.81 -5.62 21.92
CA THR A 38 3.16 -7.02 21.65
C THR A 38 3.50 -7.24 20.19
N TRP A 39 4.48 -8.07 19.89
CA TRP A 39 4.84 -8.47 18.52
C TRP A 39 5.26 -9.93 18.43
N GLN A 40 5.45 -10.41 17.20
CA GLN A 40 5.98 -11.72 16.87
C GLN A 40 7.16 -11.54 15.92
N LEU A 41 8.16 -12.41 16.00
CA LEU A 41 9.28 -12.43 15.05
C LEU A 41 9.01 -13.38 13.89
N GLN A 42 8.35 -14.50 14.18
CA GLN A 42 7.97 -15.50 13.20
C GLN A 42 6.47 -15.42 12.93
N PHE A 43 6.12 -15.54 11.65
CA PHE A 43 4.74 -15.56 11.18
C PHE A 43 4.57 -16.80 10.31
N THR A 44 3.46 -17.52 10.47
CA THR A 44 3.08 -18.62 9.56
C THR A 44 2.91 -18.14 8.13
N TYR A 45 2.54 -16.86 7.99
CA TYR A 45 2.09 -16.29 6.75
C TYR A 45 2.95 -15.12 6.31
N THR A 46 3.47 -15.16 5.08
CA THR A 46 4.46 -14.17 4.62
C THR A 46 3.88 -12.76 4.47
N ALA A 47 2.60 -12.57 4.13
CA ALA A 47 2.03 -11.21 4.12
C ALA A 47 1.77 -10.60 5.50
N SER A 48 1.94 -11.36 6.58
CA SER A 48 1.97 -10.78 7.93
C SER A 48 3.35 -10.33 8.35
N GLN A 49 4.39 -10.66 7.58
CA GLN A 49 5.74 -10.20 7.87
C GLN A 49 5.84 -8.67 7.68
N PRO A 50 6.67 -8.00 8.50
CA PRO A 50 6.97 -6.59 8.31
C PRO A 50 7.48 -6.31 6.89
N GLY A 51 7.02 -5.22 6.28
CA GLY A 51 7.44 -4.79 4.94
C GLY A 51 6.66 -5.42 3.78
N THR A 52 6.00 -6.57 3.96
CA THR A 52 5.24 -7.22 2.87
C THR A 52 4.07 -6.38 2.37
N HIS A 53 3.43 -5.62 3.26
CA HIS A 53 2.32 -4.75 2.92
C HIS A 53 2.71 -3.68 1.87
N GLN A 54 3.95 -3.16 1.92
CA GLN A 54 4.42 -2.20 0.93
C GLN A 54 4.65 -2.86 -0.43
N LYS A 55 5.15 -4.10 -0.46
CA LYS A 55 5.31 -4.88 -1.70
C LYS A 55 3.96 -5.18 -2.36
N ILE A 56 2.94 -5.49 -1.57
CA ILE A 56 1.57 -5.70 -2.07
C ILE A 56 1.01 -4.43 -2.69
N ILE A 57 1.23 -3.28 -2.06
CA ILE A 57 0.83 -1.98 -2.62
C ILE A 57 1.55 -1.75 -3.94
N ASP A 58 2.88 -1.94 -3.98
CA ASP A 58 3.67 -1.72 -5.19
C ASP A 58 3.21 -2.62 -6.36
N MET A 59 3.03 -3.91 -6.13
CA MET A 59 2.48 -4.82 -7.14
C MET A 59 1.10 -4.36 -7.67
N ALA A 60 0.20 -3.94 -6.78
CA ALA A 60 -1.12 -3.48 -7.16
C ALA A 60 -1.07 -2.17 -7.99
N MET A 61 -0.17 -1.25 -7.63
CA MET A 61 0.04 0.00 -8.38
C MET A 61 0.64 -0.26 -9.76
N ASN A 62 1.41 -1.36 -9.91
CA ASN A 62 1.95 -1.84 -11.19
C ASN A 62 0.97 -2.76 -11.96
N GLY A 63 -0.31 -2.82 -11.56
CA GLY A 63 -1.35 -3.54 -12.31
C GLY A 63 -1.44 -5.05 -12.03
N VAL A 64 -0.70 -5.58 -11.06
CA VAL A 64 -0.80 -7.00 -10.68
C VAL A 64 -2.11 -7.24 -9.94
N GLY A 65 -2.97 -8.10 -10.51
CA GLY A 65 -4.25 -8.45 -9.92
C GLY A 65 -4.11 -9.29 -8.64
N CYS A 66 -5.10 -9.19 -7.75
CA CYS A 66 -5.10 -9.88 -6.45
C CYS A 66 -4.98 -11.43 -6.52
N ARG A 67 -5.44 -12.05 -7.61
CA ARG A 67 -5.27 -13.50 -7.84
C ARG A 67 -3.84 -13.87 -8.20
N ALA A 68 -3.09 -12.97 -8.82
CA ALA A 68 -1.68 -13.15 -9.12
C ALA A 68 -0.80 -12.85 -7.90
N THR A 69 -1.21 -11.93 -7.01
CA THR A 69 -0.47 -11.66 -5.76
C THR A 69 -0.60 -12.78 -4.73
N ALA A 70 -1.78 -13.41 -4.64
CA ALA A 70 -2.09 -14.40 -3.60
C ALA A 70 -1.08 -15.57 -3.50
N PRO A 71 -0.62 -16.23 -4.59
CA PRO A 71 0.36 -17.31 -4.52
C PRO A 71 1.73 -16.90 -3.98
N HIS A 72 2.16 -15.67 -4.26
CA HIS A 72 3.48 -15.18 -3.83
C HIS A 72 3.59 -15.05 -2.31
N TYR A 73 2.46 -14.83 -1.65
CA TYR A 73 2.46 -14.66 -0.21
C TYR A 73 1.77 -15.83 0.52
N GLY A 74 0.81 -16.51 -0.13
CA GLY A 74 0.01 -17.66 0.34
C GLY A 74 -1.36 -17.37 1.03
N ARG A 75 -2.00 -16.20 0.83
CA ARG A 75 -3.22 -15.73 1.55
C ARG A 75 -4.29 -15.50 0.52
N TRP A 76 -5.49 -15.55 1.06
CA TRP A 76 -6.67 -15.02 0.42
C TRP A 76 -6.56 -13.53 0.03
N PRO A 77 -6.98 -13.17 -1.21
CA PRO A 77 -7.03 -11.80 -1.74
C PRO A 77 -7.65 -10.74 -0.83
N GLN A 78 -8.56 -11.14 0.06
CA GLN A 78 -9.34 -10.23 0.91
C GLN A 78 -8.46 -9.37 1.84
N HIS A 79 -7.30 -9.88 2.27
CA HIS A 79 -6.38 -9.15 3.12
C HIS A 79 -5.62 -8.05 2.36
N ASP A 80 -5.26 -8.31 1.10
CA ASP A 80 -4.55 -7.35 0.23
C ASP A 80 -5.41 -6.10 -0.03
N PHE A 81 -6.73 -6.26 -0.16
CA PHE A 81 -7.65 -5.13 -0.32
C PHE A 81 -7.72 -4.20 0.89
N THR A 82 -7.52 -4.72 2.10
CA THR A 82 -7.59 -3.89 3.33
C THR A 82 -6.46 -2.87 3.35
N SER A 83 -5.29 -3.27 2.87
CA SER A 83 -4.11 -2.43 2.68
C SER A 83 -4.38 -1.27 1.74
N LEU A 84 -4.97 -1.56 0.58
CA LEU A 84 -5.27 -0.60 -0.47
C LEU A 84 -6.39 0.37 -0.07
N LYS A 85 -7.43 -0.10 0.64
CA LYS A 85 -8.54 0.74 1.10
C LYS A 85 -8.12 1.84 2.08
N LYS A 86 -6.99 1.68 2.76
CA LYS A 86 -6.46 2.68 3.70
C LYS A 86 -5.65 3.78 3.02
N LEU A 87 -5.29 3.60 1.74
CA LEU A 87 -4.54 4.58 1.00
C LEU A 87 -5.45 5.73 0.58
N ARG A 88 -4.97 6.96 0.77
CA ARG A 88 -5.55 8.13 0.12
C ARG A 88 -4.87 8.27 -1.25
N PRO A 89 -5.62 8.30 -2.36
CA PRO A 89 -5.02 8.51 -3.68
C PRO A 89 -4.34 9.88 -3.72
N GLN A 90 -3.11 9.93 -4.23
CA GLN A 90 -2.42 11.19 -4.46
C GLN A 90 -3.16 12.00 -5.53
N SER A 91 -3.22 13.31 -5.35
CA SER A 91 -3.69 14.22 -6.40
C SER A 91 -2.64 14.32 -7.49
N VAL A 92 -3.02 13.96 -8.72
CA VAL A 92 -2.10 13.94 -9.88
C VAL A 92 -2.17 15.24 -10.69
N THR A 93 -3.15 16.11 -10.41
CA THR A 93 -3.28 17.41 -11.08
C THR A 93 -2.37 18.43 -10.41
N SER A 94 -1.39 18.96 -11.14
CA SER A 94 -0.71 20.19 -10.75
C SER A 94 -1.69 21.36 -10.94
N ARG A 95 -1.82 22.24 -9.94
CA ARG A 95 -2.56 23.50 -10.13
C ARG A 95 -1.80 24.32 -11.17
N ILE A 96 -2.42 24.59 -12.31
CA ILE A 96 -1.92 25.57 -13.27
C ILE A 96 -1.99 26.94 -12.60
N GLN A 97 -0.87 27.67 -12.55
CA GLN A 97 -0.86 29.02 -11.98
C GLN A 97 -1.58 29.99 -12.93
N PRO A 98 -2.52 30.82 -12.43
CA PRO A 98 -3.17 31.83 -13.26
C PRO A 98 -2.13 32.87 -13.70
N GLY A 99 -2.07 33.17 -15.01
CA GLY A 99 -1.16 34.18 -15.59
C GLY A 99 -0.02 33.65 -16.46
N SER A 100 0.03 32.34 -16.74
CA SER A 100 0.89 31.82 -17.80
C SER A 100 0.14 31.85 -19.12
N ASP A 101 0.64 32.55 -20.14
CA ASP A 101 0.18 32.37 -21.52
C ASP A 101 0.59 30.97 -21.98
N VAL A 102 -0.33 30.00 -21.87
CA VAL A 102 -0.04 28.60 -22.19
C VAL A 102 -0.49 28.31 -23.62
N ILE A 103 0.46 28.25 -24.56
CA ILE A 103 0.27 27.39 -25.75
C ILE A 103 0.34 25.97 -25.22
N VAL A 104 -0.81 25.40 -24.86
CA VAL A 104 -0.88 24.00 -24.48
C VAL A 104 -0.87 23.21 -25.80
N CYS A 105 0.28 22.63 -26.15
CA CYS A 105 0.28 21.46 -27.04
C CYS A 105 -0.27 20.27 -26.22
N ALA A 106 -1.55 20.35 -25.83
CA ALA A 106 -2.22 19.33 -25.06
C ALA A 106 -2.81 18.29 -26.01
N GLU A 107 -2.51 17.04 -25.73
CA GLU A 107 -3.27 15.92 -26.27
C GLU A 107 -4.42 15.65 -25.31
N MET A 108 -5.63 15.56 -25.86
CA MET A 108 -6.81 15.14 -25.13
C MET A 108 -7.09 13.69 -25.45
N ASP A 109 -7.40 12.92 -24.42
CA ASP A 109 -7.69 11.50 -24.58
C ASP A 109 -8.68 11.05 -23.51
N GLU A 110 -9.32 9.91 -23.77
CA GLU A 110 -10.40 9.36 -22.98
C GLU A 110 -10.12 7.90 -22.61
N GLN A 111 -10.44 7.57 -21.37
CA GLN A 111 -10.44 6.20 -20.88
C GLN A 111 -11.78 5.90 -20.22
N TRP A 112 -12.28 4.68 -20.40
CA TRP A 112 -13.51 4.27 -19.75
C TRP A 112 -13.41 2.84 -19.19
N GLY A 113 -14.30 2.54 -18.24
CA GLY A 113 -14.40 1.21 -17.66
C GLY A 113 -15.66 1.06 -16.80
N TYR A 114 -15.84 -0.11 -16.20
CA TYR A 114 -16.99 -0.40 -15.33
C TYR A 114 -16.58 -0.44 -13.87
N VAL A 115 -17.40 0.14 -12.98
CA VAL A 115 -17.17 0.07 -11.52
C VAL A 115 -18.32 -0.63 -10.83
N GLY A 116 -18.06 -1.83 -10.32
CA GLY A 116 -19.02 -2.67 -9.59
C GLY A 116 -19.96 -3.47 -10.49
N ALA A 117 -20.60 -2.84 -11.48
CA ALA A 117 -21.50 -3.50 -12.43
C ALA A 117 -21.31 -2.96 -13.85
N LYS A 118 -21.64 -3.77 -14.88
CA LYS A 118 -21.55 -3.37 -16.30
C LYS A 118 -22.49 -2.21 -16.66
N SER A 119 -23.59 -2.02 -15.92
CA SER A 119 -24.47 -0.86 -16.08
C SER A 119 -23.87 0.44 -15.54
N ARG A 120 -22.76 0.38 -14.80
CA ARG A 120 -22.12 1.54 -14.14
C ARG A 120 -20.80 1.86 -14.82
N GLN A 121 -20.89 2.36 -16.05
CA GLN A 121 -19.74 2.86 -16.79
C GLN A 121 -19.21 4.16 -16.16
N ARG A 122 -17.89 4.30 -16.15
CA ARG A 122 -17.16 5.48 -15.69
C ARG A 122 -16.23 5.92 -16.80
N TRP A 123 -16.20 7.23 -17.01
CA TRP A 123 -15.35 7.89 -18.00
C TRP A 123 -14.30 8.72 -17.29
N LEU A 124 -13.15 8.81 -17.93
CA LEU A 124 -12.02 9.59 -17.50
C LEU A 124 -11.53 10.35 -18.72
N PHE A 125 -11.71 11.67 -18.70
CA PHE A 125 -11.14 12.56 -19.71
C PHE A 125 -9.93 13.25 -19.12
N TYR A 126 -8.82 13.30 -19.87
CA TYR A 126 -7.62 13.99 -19.44
C TYR A 126 -7.01 14.81 -20.56
N ALA A 127 -6.34 15.90 -20.17
CA ALA A 127 -5.52 16.72 -21.05
C ALA A 127 -4.06 16.61 -20.61
N TYR A 128 -3.18 16.20 -21.52
CA TYR A 128 -1.77 15.96 -21.26
C TYR A 128 -0.90 16.95 -22.04
N ASP A 129 -0.12 17.76 -21.33
CA ASP A 129 0.89 18.64 -21.94
C ASP A 129 2.15 17.84 -22.24
N ARG A 130 2.43 17.64 -23.53
CA ARG A 130 3.63 16.92 -23.99
C ARG A 130 4.94 17.59 -23.61
N LEU A 131 4.97 18.92 -23.56
CA LEU A 131 6.19 19.68 -23.28
C LEU A 131 6.57 19.52 -21.80
N ARG A 132 5.57 19.63 -20.92
CA ARG A 132 5.77 19.53 -19.47
C ARG A 132 5.71 18.10 -18.94
N LYS A 133 5.25 17.15 -19.76
CA LYS A 133 4.97 15.76 -19.39
C LYS A 133 4.05 15.65 -18.16
N THR A 134 3.02 16.51 -18.12
CA THR A 134 2.10 16.63 -16.98
C THR A 134 0.65 16.60 -17.42
N VAL A 135 -0.21 16.04 -16.57
CA VAL A 135 -1.66 16.12 -16.72
C VAL A 135 -2.16 17.49 -16.26
N CYS A 136 -2.67 18.28 -17.19
CA CYS A 136 -3.14 19.65 -16.96
C CYS A 136 -4.55 19.72 -16.42
N ALA A 137 -5.41 18.79 -16.84
CA ALA A 137 -6.80 18.73 -16.41
C ALA A 137 -7.31 17.29 -16.44
N ARG A 138 -8.29 17.00 -15.57
CA ARG A 138 -9.00 15.72 -15.54
C ARG A 138 -10.46 15.96 -15.15
N ILE A 139 -11.39 15.39 -15.91
CA ILE A 139 -12.82 15.35 -15.59
C ILE A 139 -13.19 13.91 -15.20
N ARG A 140 -13.99 13.75 -14.14
CA ARG A 140 -14.40 12.48 -13.54
C ARG A 140 -15.91 12.28 -13.62
#